data_AF-A0A6N4W7E1-F1
#
_entry.id   AF-A0A6N4W7E1-F1
#
_cell.length_a   1.000
_cell.length_b   1.000
_cell.length_c   1.000
_cell.angle_alpha   90.00
_cell.angle_beta   90.00
_cell.angle_gamma   90.00
#
_symmetry.space_group_name_H-M   'P 1'
#
loop_
_entity.id
_entity.type
_entity.pdbx_description
1 polymer ?
#
loop_
_entity_poly.entity_id
_entity_poly.type
_entity_poly.pdbx_seq_one_letter_code
_entity_poly.pdbx_strand_id
1 'polypeptide(L)' 'MRSGSASESTSSGIEADRNAGALNVIGAFAEDGVDAMRVVPALGAELQSMAGWLALGAVSVGDRGELVVPLRSAL' A
#
# COMPACT_ATOMS: atom_id res chain seq x y z
N MET A 1 -8.43 -33.87 -6.63
CA MET A 1 -7.82 -32.69 -5.99
C MET A 1 -7.13 -31.87 -7.07
N ARG A 2 -7.60 -30.65 -7.35
CA ARG A 2 -6.84 -29.71 -8.21
C ARG A 2 -5.79 -29.05 -7.32
N SER A 3 -4.52 -29.28 -7.63
CA SER A 3 -3.41 -28.46 -7.14
C SER A 3 -3.66 -27.02 -7.54
N GLY A 4 -3.90 -26.15 -6.56
CA GLY A 4 -3.83 -24.71 -6.73
C GLY A 4 -2.37 -24.29 -6.58
N SER A 5 -1.70 -24.11 -7.71
CA SER A 5 -0.43 -23.40 -7.81
C SER A 5 -0.62 -21.99 -7.23
N ALA A 6 -0.01 -21.69 -6.08
CA ALA A 6 0.19 -20.31 -5.67
C ALA A 6 1.35 -19.75 -6.50
N SER A 7 0.98 -19.18 -7.65
CA SER A 7 1.84 -18.40 -8.55
C SER A 7 2.68 -17.40 -7.77
N GLU A 8 3.92 -17.24 -8.22
CA GLU A 8 4.70 -16.01 -8.23
C GLU A 8 4.42 -15.00 -7.09
N SER A 9 5.38 -14.88 -6.18
CA SER A 9 5.52 -13.72 -5.29
C SER A 9 5.75 -12.46 -6.13
N THR A 10 4.68 -11.91 -6.72
CA THR A 10 4.72 -10.61 -7.39
C THR A 10 4.92 -9.53 -6.35
N SER A 11 5.97 -8.74 -6.53
CA SER A 11 6.39 -7.58 -5.73
C SER A 11 5.40 -6.39 -5.78
N SER A 12 4.09 -6.64 -5.77
CA SER A 12 3.08 -5.59 -5.74
C SER A 12 2.86 -5.15 -4.29
N GLY A 13 3.49 -4.05 -3.88
CA GLY A 13 3.33 -3.49 -2.53
C GLY A 13 1.93 -2.94 -2.22
N ILE A 14 1.00 -2.97 -3.18
CA ILE A 14 -0.39 -2.54 -3.04
C ILE A 14 -1.38 -3.55 -3.65
N GLU A 15 -2.56 -3.65 -3.06
CA GLU A 15 -3.66 -4.51 -3.52
C GLU A 15 -5.01 -3.79 -3.34
N ALA A 16 -5.90 -3.89 -4.32
CA ALA A 16 -7.26 -3.38 -4.22
C ALA A 16 -8.21 -4.47 -3.71
N ASP A 17 -8.61 -4.38 -2.43
CA ASP A 17 -9.59 -5.28 -1.83
C ASP A 17 -11.00 -4.69 -1.94
N ARG A 18 -11.76 -5.16 -2.93
CA ARG A 18 -13.15 -4.72 -3.16
C ARG A 18 -14.13 -5.26 -2.14
N ASN A 19 -13.80 -6.35 -1.46
CA ASN A 19 -14.67 -6.89 -0.41
C ASN A 19 -14.56 -6.04 0.87
N ALA A 20 -13.34 -5.62 1.23
CA ALA A 20 -13.11 -4.69 2.33
C ALA A 20 -13.41 -3.22 1.94
N GLY A 21 -13.45 -2.90 0.65
CA GLY A 21 -13.61 -1.53 0.16
C GLY A 21 -12.35 -0.68 0.41
N ALA A 22 -11.16 -1.28 0.37
CA ALA A 22 -9.90 -0.64 0.75
C ALA A 22 -8.76 -0.90 -0.25
N LEU A 23 -7.88 0.08 -0.41
CA LEU A 23 -6.57 -0.08 -1.04
C LEU A 23 -5.56 -0.48 0.04
N ASN A 24 -5.10 -1.73 0.01
CA ASN A 24 -4.18 -2.30 0.98
C ASN A 24 -2.73 -2.06 0.55
N VAL A 25 -1.99 -1.29 1.34
CA VAL A 25 -0.53 -1.18 1.25
C VAL A 25 0.07 -2.33 2.04
N ILE A 26 0.48 -3.38 1.35
CA ILE A 26 1.00 -4.62 1.93
C ILE A 26 2.38 -4.40 2.58
N GLY A 27 3.16 -3.47 2.02
CA GLY A 27 4.41 -2.98 2.60
C GLY A 27 4.88 -1.71 1.88
N ALA A 28 5.61 -0.86 2.60
CA ALA A 28 6.09 0.43 2.10
C ALA A 28 7.55 0.65 2.52
N PHE A 29 8.44 0.70 1.54
CA PHE A 29 9.88 0.78 1.69
C PHE A 29 10.41 1.99 0.93
N ALA A 30 11.41 2.64 1.50
CA ALA A 30 12.16 3.69 0.85
C ALA A 30 13.36 3.08 0.13
N GLU A 31 13.72 3.65 -1.01
CA GLU A 31 15.01 3.35 -1.63
C GLU A 31 16.14 3.99 -0.81
N ASP A 32 17.35 3.42 -0.90
CA ASP A 32 18.51 3.93 -0.17
C ASP A 32 18.73 5.42 -0.42
N GLY A 33 18.82 6.19 0.68
CA GLY A 33 19.03 7.64 0.65
C GLY A 33 17.78 8.48 0.45
N VAL A 34 16.59 7.88 0.35
CA VAL A 34 15.33 8.63 0.32
C VAL A 34 14.93 9.11 1.71
N ASP A 35 14.64 10.41 1.83
CA ASP A 35 14.08 10.99 3.03
C ASP A 35 12.57 10.69 3.13
N ALA A 36 12.21 9.81 4.06
CA ALA A 36 10.83 9.45 4.37
C ALA A 36 9.94 10.68 4.62
N MET A 37 10.44 11.70 5.32
CA MET A 37 9.66 12.90 5.67
C MET A 37 9.28 13.71 4.43
N ARG A 38 10.09 13.64 3.38
CA ARG A 38 9.81 14.30 2.09
C ARG A 38 8.79 13.51 1.26
N VAL A 39 8.89 12.19 1.24
CA VAL A 39 8.09 11.35 0.32
C VAL A 39 6.73 10.95 0.87
N VAL A 40 6.61 10.75 2.19
CA VAL A 40 5.40 10.23 2.83
C VAL A 40 4.16 11.08 2.56
N PRO A 41 4.19 12.43 2.66
CA PRO A 41 2.99 13.24 2.39
C PRO A 41 2.49 13.09 0.95
N ALA A 42 3.41 13.07 -0.01
CA ALA A 42 3.07 12.91 -1.43
C ALA A 42 2.54 11.49 -1.69
N LEU A 43 3.20 10.46 -1.16
CA LEU A 43 2.78 9.07 -1.30
C LEU A 43 1.38 8.84 -0.71
N GLY A 44 1.09 9.38 0.48
CA GLY A 44 -0.23 9.29 1.10
C GLY A 44 -1.34 9.91 0.25
N ALA A 45 -1.09 11.10 -0.32
CA ALA A 45 -2.04 11.77 -1.21
C ALA A 45 -2.30 10.97 -2.51
N GLU A 46 -1.26 10.37 -3.08
CA GLU A 46 -1.40 9.51 -4.27
C GLU A 46 -2.21 8.24 -3.94
N LEU A 47 -1.95 7.59 -2.81
CA LEU A 47 -2.71 6.41 -2.38
C LEU A 47 -4.20 6.71 -2.16
N GLN A 48 -4.53 7.84 -1.54
CA GLN A 48 -5.92 8.30 -1.39
C GLN A 48 -6.56 8.62 -2.74
N SER A 49 -5.82 9.25 -3.65
CA SER A 49 -6.30 9.54 -5.01
C SER A 49 -6.59 8.26 -5.80
N MET A 50 -5.70 7.27 -5.71
CA MET A 50 -5.90 5.95 -6.31
C MET A 50 -7.11 5.22 -5.70
N ALA A 51 -7.26 5.23 -4.37
CA ALA A 51 -8.43 4.67 -3.71
C ALA A 51 -9.73 5.32 -4.23
N GLY A 52 -9.75 6.65 -4.38
CA GLY A 52 -10.87 7.38 -4.95
C GLY A 52 -11.21 6.97 -6.39
N TRP A 53 -10.21 6.86 -7.28
CA TRP A 53 -10.43 6.40 -8.66
C TRP A 53 -10.94 4.96 -8.75
N LEU A 54 -10.55 4.12 -7.79
CA LEU A 54 -10.97 2.73 -7.70
C LEU A 54 -12.31 2.54 -6.97
N ALA A 55 -12.95 3.64 -6.53
CA ALA A 55 -14.16 3.64 -5.71
C ALA A 55 -14.01 2.84 -4.39
N LEU A 56 -12.82 2.91 -3.79
CA LEU A 56 -12.51 2.34 -2.47
C LEU A 56 -12.62 3.45 -1.42
N GLY A 57 -13.18 3.14 -0.25
CA GLY A 57 -13.47 4.11 0.80
C GLY A 57 -12.33 4.33 1.79
N ALA A 58 -11.26 3.55 1.69
CA ALA A 58 -10.14 3.60 2.63
C ALA A 58 -8.80 3.20 1.99
N VAL A 59 -7.73 3.64 2.64
CA VAL A 59 -6.37 3.10 2.46
C VAL A 59 -6.01 2.38 3.76
N SER A 60 -5.62 1.11 3.67
CA SER A 60 -5.14 0.32 4.81
C SER A 60 -3.65 0.09 4.67
N VAL A 61 -2.88 0.32 5.73
CA VAL A 61 -1.42 0.14 5.70
C VAL A 61 -1.04 -1.04 6.58
N GLY A 62 -0.35 -2.03 6.00
CA GLY A 62 0.20 -3.20 6.68
C GLY A 62 1.40 -2.86 7.57
N ASP A 63 2.16 -3.87 7.99
CA ASP A 63 3.21 -3.72 9.02
C ASP A 63 4.65 -3.88 8.50
N ARG A 64 4.85 -3.93 7.17
CA ARG A 64 6.16 -4.20 6.56
C ARG A 64 6.77 -2.96 5.91
N GLY A 65 7.97 -2.61 6.37
CA GLY A 65 8.78 -1.52 5.81
C GLY A 65 8.76 -0.24 6.65
N GLU A 66 9.82 0.53 6.53
CA GLU A 66 10.12 1.72 7.31
C GLU A 66 9.17 2.89 7.02
N LEU A 67 8.51 2.89 5.86
CA LEU A 67 7.53 3.93 5.53
C LEU A 67 6.15 3.65 6.13
N VAL A 68 5.89 2.45 6.67
CA VAL A 68 4.58 2.10 7.23
C VAL A 68 4.12 3.04 8.34
N VAL A 69 4.98 3.26 9.34
CA VAL A 69 4.64 4.10 10.51
C VAL A 69 4.39 5.55 10.10
N PRO A 70 5.29 6.23 9.36
CA PRO A 70 5.02 7.59 8.95
C PRO A 70 3.83 7.68 7.97
N LEU A 71 3.61 6.67 7.12
CA LEU A 71 2.45 6.64 6.22
C LEU A 71 1.13 6.53 6.98
N ARG A 72 1.05 5.68 8.02
CA ARG A 72 -0.11 5.60 8.92
C ARG A 72 -0.39 6.91 9.65
N SER A 73 0.64 7.71 9.92
CA SER A 73 0.48 9.02 10.55
C SER A 73 0.02 10.10 9.58
N ALA A 74 0.15 9.89 8.27
CA ALA A 74 -0.17 10.86 7.23
C ALA A 74 -1.52 10.61 6.55
N LEU A 75 -2.11 9.43 6.71
CA LEU A 75 -3.42 9.03 6.21
C LEU A 75 -4.52 9.28 7.25
#